data_AF-A0A964A4U6-F1
#
_entry.id   AF-A0A964A4U6-F1
#
_cell.length_a   1.000
_cell.length_b   1.000
_cell.length_c   1.000
_cell.angle_alpha   90.00
_cell.angle_beta   90.00
_cell.angle_gamma   90.00
#
_symmetry.space_group_name_H-M   'P 1'
#
loop_
_entity.id
_entity.type
_entity.pdbx_description
1 polymer ?
#
loop_
_entity_poly.entity_id
_entity_poly.type
_entity_poly.pdbx_seq_one_letter_code
_entity_poly.pdbx_strand_id
1 'polypeptide(L)'
;MGVYRTLFRADLQHSYYTDGYARGLQLVPHSDTQLTFRNGRMLWKKWPTGFKLTYESPADTQDPVINMGRDQLFVFGLFNEDPHFLSVTDLNVRQETPVNPATNQAEGKTATASSEQNGTDTADKAVDGNANSFWRSGDADDQWWQVDLGAVYRCVEIQLKWKKKAKEFQLMVSEDGRRWASLLHETDNNSNNHNVTGLAAPARYVRVQCDESDDNSGFGFKEVEVYADTQIDIVPWTSGKIIYYRNTPASASHDTDAPEQVVHDLLDRIVPESFVFAYTVDSFVDTVVQVTDPVGNTFMLTGPDDNTATIKPGNDGVYRHPVFLKNKPEGLYQFTVKTTDEVTTLGSQKIYFNNQFAVKPVLGIVEFLYQSAQDEMYGDPEYYGLVFNRKETFWKYHVINKSGQLDFTDAELEIQDESGDSGDPYLVYEFIKGKLLESNPDLNGLDSITFNSRRPIPIFQSPKLSLELKNTAATDPVIISNLPNAAVPGQHEQESNIYIYV
;
A
#
# COMPACT_ATOMS: atom_id res chain seq x y z
N MET A 1 7.74 -22.49 36.88
CA MET A 1 6.82 -21.91 35.88
C MET A 1 7.49 -20.65 35.38
N GLY A 2 7.77 -20.52 34.08
CA GLY A 2 8.39 -19.30 33.55
C GLY A 2 7.49 -18.08 33.81
N VAL A 3 8.08 -16.97 34.22
CA VAL A 3 7.35 -15.71 34.43
C VAL A 3 7.42 -14.93 33.12
N TYR A 4 6.27 -14.63 32.53
CA TYR A 4 6.23 -13.82 31.33
C TYR A 4 6.22 -12.33 31.69
N ARG A 5 7.14 -11.57 31.11
CA ARG A 5 7.23 -10.11 31.24
C ARG A 5 6.88 -9.43 29.92
N THR A 6 6.36 -8.22 30.00
CA THR A 6 6.07 -7.40 28.81
C THR A 6 7.39 -6.92 28.22
N LEU A 7 7.59 -7.10 26.91
CA LEU A 7 8.65 -6.42 26.18
C LEU A 7 8.16 -5.03 25.76
N PHE A 8 7.08 -5.02 24.98
CA PHE A 8 6.36 -3.80 24.67
C PHE A 8 4.86 -4.05 24.48
N ARG A 9 4.09 -2.98 24.58
CA ARG A 9 2.67 -2.91 24.22
C ARG A 9 2.50 -1.76 23.24
N ALA A 10 1.65 -1.98 22.25
CA ALA A 10 1.27 -0.94 21.33
C ALA A 10 -0.25 -0.93 21.16
N ASP A 11 -0.82 0.25 21.37
CA ASP A 11 -2.24 0.52 21.29
C ASP A 11 -2.58 1.13 19.93
N LEU A 12 -3.67 0.69 19.32
CA LEU A 12 -4.22 1.27 18.09
C LEU A 12 -5.18 2.38 18.50
N GLN A 13 -4.70 3.62 18.52
CA GLN A 13 -5.45 4.78 19.01
C GLN A 13 -6.16 5.48 17.85
N HIS A 14 -7.40 5.92 18.06
CA HIS A 14 -8.18 6.55 17.00
C HIS A 14 -9.22 7.55 17.54
N SER A 15 -9.16 8.80 17.05
CA SER A 15 -9.95 9.93 17.60
C SER A 15 -11.46 9.95 17.29
N TYR A 16 -11.94 9.08 16.39
CA TYR A 16 -13.39 8.83 16.15
C TYR A 16 -14.08 8.08 17.29
N TYR A 17 -13.42 7.08 17.88
CA TYR A 17 -14.07 6.18 18.82
C TYR A 17 -14.09 6.79 20.22
N THR A 18 -15.21 6.65 20.92
CA THR A 18 -15.42 7.23 22.26
C THR A 18 -14.48 6.70 23.32
N ASP A 19 -14.02 5.45 23.18
CA ASP A 19 -13.00 4.83 24.03
C ASP A 19 -11.57 5.13 23.57
N GLY A 20 -11.39 5.82 22.44
CA GLY A 20 -10.10 6.23 21.89
C GLY A 20 -9.34 5.15 21.13
N TYR A 21 -9.94 3.97 20.87
CA TYR A 21 -9.23 2.84 20.26
C TYR A 21 -9.84 2.38 18.94
N ALA A 22 -8.99 2.13 17.95
CA ALA A 22 -9.37 1.61 16.65
C ALA A 22 -9.91 0.18 16.74
N ARG A 23 -10.88 -0.13 15.88
CA ARG A 23 -11.44 -1.48 15.73
C ARG A 23 -11.25 -1.96 14.30
N GLY A 24 -11.32 -3.27 14.11
CA GLY A 24 -11.23 -3.89 12.79
C GLY A 24 -9.84 -3.81 12.16
N LEU A 25 -8.78 -3.59 12.95
CA LEU A 25 -7.40 -3.65 12.48
C LEU A 25 -6.71 -4.91 13.01
N GLN A 26 -5.87 -5.50 12.16
CA GLN A 26 -5.06 -6.66 12.50
C GLN A 26 -3.60 -6.40 12.14
N LEU A 27 -2.69 -6.80 13.05
CA LEU A 27 -1.26 -6.86 12.76
C LEU A 27 -0.83 -8.30 12.59
N VAL A 28 -0.16 -8.56 11.47
CA VAL A 28 0.36 -9.87 11.10
C VAL A 28 1.89 -9.79 11.09
N PRO A 29 2.59 -10.55 11.97
CA PRO A 29 4.05 -10.49 12.03
C PRO A 29 4.68 -11.04 10.74
N HIS A 30 5.76 -10.39 10.30
CA HIS A 30 6.63 -10.88 9.24
C HIS A 30 7.24 -12.25 9.61
N SER A 31 7.60 -13.06 8.61
CA SER A 31 8.20 -14.38 8.82
C SER A 31 9.45 -14.33 9.71
N ASP A 32 10.36 -13.38 9.48
CA ASP A 32 11.54 -13.17 10.34
C ASP A 32 11.17 -12.75 11.75
N THR A 33 10.17 -11.88 11.90
CA THR A 33 9.63 -11.50 13.21
C THR A 33 9.05 -12.70 13.96
N GLN A 34 8.38 -13.63 13.27
CA GLN A 34 7.91 -14.88 13.87
C GLN A 34 9.07 -15.80 14.29
N LEU A 35 10.17 -15.82 13.52
CA LEU A 35 11.39 -16.55 13.90
C LEU A 35 12.01 -15.93 15.16
N THR A 36 12.10 -14.60 15.25
CA THR A 36 12.55 -13.89 16.46
C THR A 36 11.67 -14.25 17.65
N PHE A 37 10.35 -14.31 17.50
CA PHE A 37 9.47 -14.73 18.59
C PHE A 37 9.78 -16.15 19.07
N ARG A 38 9.97 -17.10 18.15
CA ARG A 38 10.27 -18.50 18.50
C ARG A 38 11.62 -18.64 19.19
N ASN A 39 12.65 -18.03 18.62
CA ASN A 39 14.03 -18.10 19.14
C ASN A 39 14.16 -17.37 20.48
N GLY A 40 13.43 -16.27 20.65
CA GLY A 40 13.42 -15.43 21.84
C GLY A 40 12.48 -15.85 22.95
N ARG A 41 11.79 -16.99 22.80
CA ARG A 41 10.71 -17.44 23.70
C ARG A 41 9.68 -16.35 23.98
N MET A 42 9.35 -15.59 22.95
CA MET A 42 8.38 -14.51 23.02
C MET A 42 6.99 -14.98 22.63
N LEU A 43 6.00 -14.34 23.22
CA LEU A 43 4.59 -14.59 22.98
C LEU A 43 3.92 -13.29 22.56
N TRP A 44 3.55 -13.27 21.28
CA TRP A 44 2.74 -12.23 20.65
C TRP A 44 1.25 -12.52 20.85
N LYS A 45 0.50 -11.53 21.36
CA LYS A 45 -0.95 -11.65 21.54
C LYS A 45 -1.68 -10.37 21.20
N LYS A 46 -2.88 -10.52 20.64
CA LYS A 46 -3.88 -9.45 20.58
C LYS A 46 -4.21 -8.99 22.01
N TRP A 47 -4.36 -7.69 22.17
CA TRP A 47 -4.70 -7.01 23.42
C TRP A 47 -5.96 -6.15 23.17
N PRO A 48 -6.81 -5.86 24.18
CA PRO A 48 -8.08 -5.17 23.95
C PRO A 48 -7.98 -3.86 23.15
N THR A 49 -6.89 -3.13 23.35
CA THR A 49 -6.62 -1.83 22.73
C THR A 49 -5.58 -1.90 21.60
N GLY A 50 -5.08 -3.10 21.26
CA GLY A 50 -4.01 -3.28 20.29
C GLY A 50 -3.32 -4.62 20.45
N PHE A 51 -2.06 -4.61 20.86
CA PHE A 51 -1.24 -5.81 20.95
C PHE A 51 -0.16 -5.73 22.02
N LYS A 52 0.30 -6.91 22.42
CA LYS A 52 1.30 -7.06 23.46
C LYS A 52 2.29 -8.14 23.08
N LEU A 53 3.58 -7.80 23.17
CA LEU A 53 4.66 -8.76 23.08
C LEU A 53 5.20 -9.04 24.48
N THR A 54 5.31 -10.31 24.83
CA THR A 54 5.86 -10.77 26.11
C THR A 54 7.00 -11.72 25.87
N TYR A 55 7.92 -11.86 26.82
CA TYR A 55 9.02 -12.83 26.77
C TYR A 55 9.04 -13.64 28.07
N GLU A 56 9.52 -14.88 27.98
CA GLU A 56 9.79 -15.70 29.16
C GLU A 56 11.04 -15.17 29.88
N SER A 57 10.88 -14.71 31.12
CA SER A 57 11.98 -14.28 31.99
C SER A 57 12.41 -15.47 32.87
N PRO A 58 13.73 -15.77 32.99
CA PRO A 58 14.21 -16.80 33.89
C PRO A 58 13.83 -16.44 35.33
N ALA A 59 13.07 -17.31 35.97
CA ALA A 59 12.97 -17.30 37.43
C ALA A 59 14.24 -17.97 37.96
N ASP A 60 15.33 -17.21 38.06
CA ASP A 60 16.56 -17.63 38.75
C ASP A 60 17.23 -18.90 38.17
N THR A 61 17.45 -18.97 36.85
CA THR A 61 18.21 -20.07 36.23
C THR A 61 19.40 -19.61 35.41
N GLN A 62 20.48 -20.36 35.60
CA GLN A 62 21.81 -20.33 34.98
C GLN A 62 21.81 -20.62 33.45
N ASP A 63 20.71 -20.36 32.76
CA ASP A 63 20.63 -20.56 31.31
C ASP A 63 21.16 -19.31 30.59
N PRO A 64 22.04 -19.47 29.59
CA PRO A 64 22.54 -18.34 28.83
C PRO A 64 21.37 -17.65 28.12
N VAL A 65 21.19 -16.37 28.45
CA VAL A 65 20.37 -15.43 27.68
C VAL A 65 20.77 -15.60 26.21
N ILE A 66 19.85 -16.07 25.36
CA ILE A 66 20.12 -16.22 23.93
C ILE A 66 20.36 -14.81 23.40
N ASN A 67 21.61 -14.38 23.24
CA ASN A 67 21.92 -13.06 22.72
C ASN A 67 21.37 -12.95 21.28
N MET A 68 20.19 -12.37 21.10
CA MET A 68 19.57 -12.21 19.77
C MET A 68 20.21 -11.08 18.96
N GLY A 69 21.23 -10.39 19.50
CA GLY A 69 21.75 -9.14 18.97
C GLY A 69 21.15 -7.94 19.71
N ARG A 70 21.89 -6.82 19.74
CA ARG A 70 21.56 -5.62 20.54
C ARG A 70 20.28 -4.91 20.09
N ASP A 71 19.98 -4.95 18.81
CA ASP A 71 18.84 -4.26 18.21
C ASP A 71 17.94 -5.29 17.53
N GLN A 72 16.66 -5.31 17.90
CA GLN A 72 15.66 -6.20 17.31
C GLN A 72 14.65 -5.37 16.52
N LEU A 73 14.52 -5.67 15.23
CA LEU A 73 13.47 -5.09 14.39
C LEU A 73 12.30 -6.07 14.29
N PHE A 74 11.13 -5.64 14.76
CA PHE A 74 9.88 -6.37 14.60
C PHE A 74 9.03 -5.70 13.52
N VAL A 75 8.70 -6.43 12.46
CA VAL A 75 7.96 -5.94 11.29
C VAL A 75 6.60 -6.63 11.23
N PHE A 76 5.56 -5.84 10.99
CA PHE A 76 4.19 -6.30 10.89
C PHE A 76 3.50 -5.69 9.67
N GLY A 77 2.68 -6.48 8.98
CA GLY A 77 1.69 -5.98 8.05
C GLY A 77 0.43 -5.57 8.80
N LEU A 78 -0.08 -4.37 8.54
CA LEU A 78 -1.34 -3.85 9.05
C LEU A 78 -2.45 -4.15 8.06
N PHE A 79 -3.52 -4.81 8.50
CA PHE A 79 -4.66 -5.18 7.68
C PHE A 79 -5.93 -4.53 8.22
N ASN A 80 -6.80 -4.10 7.31
CA ASN A 80 -8.14 -3.66 7.66
C ASN A 80 -9.14 -4.81 7.47
N GLU A 81 -9.73 -5.25 8.56
CA GLU A 81 -10.79 -6.26 8.64
C GLU A 81 -12.19 -5.63 8.67
N ASP A 82 -12.30 -4.30 8.86
CA ASP A 82 -13.57 -3.59 8.92
C ASP A 82 -13.60 -2.40 7.94
N PRO A 83 -14.38 -2.46 6.85
CA PRO A 83 -14.54 -1.35 5.91
C PRO A 83 -14.97 -0.03 6.59
N HIS A 84 -15.65 -0.09 7.75
CA HIS A 84 -16.04 1.10 8.49
C HIS A 84 -14.84 1.93 8.93
N PHE A 85 -13.70 1.32 9.26
CA PHE A 85 -12.47 2.01 9.64
C PHE A 85 -12.11 3.09 8.60
N LEU A 86 -11.93 2.72 7.33
CA LEU A 86 -11.57 3.65 6.26
C LEU A 86 -12.68 4.67 5.92
N SER A 87 -13.92 4.40 6.33
CA SER A 87 -14.98 5.38 6.17
C SER A 87 -14.76 6.56 7.12
N VAL A 88 -14.34 6.32 8.36
CA VAL A 88 -14.24 7.33 9.43
C VAL A 88 -12.83 7.87 9.67
N THR A 89 -11.79 7.21 9.16
CA THR A 89 -10.38 7.64 9.34
C THR A 89 -9.93 8.61 8.26
N ASP A 90 -9.26 9.69 8.65
CA ASP A 90 -8.58 10.64 7.75
C ASP A 90 -7.33 10.00 7.14
N LEU A 91 -7.58 9.18 6.13
CA LEU A 91 -6.57 8.46 5.38
C LEU A 91 -6.93 8.55 3.90
N ASN A 92 -6.04 9.14 3.11
CA ASN A 92 -6.13 9.11 1.64
C ASN A 92 -5.46 7.83 1.08
N VAL A 93 -5.87 6.68 1.63
CA VAL A 93 -5.31 5.37 1.36
C VAL A 93 -6.24 4.63 0.41
N ARG A 94 -5.73 4.13 -0.70
CA ARG A 94 -6.41 3.06 -1.44
C ARG A 94 -6.00 1.74 -0.79
N GLN A 95 -6.97 0.90 -0.43
CA GLN A 95 -6.65 -0.54 -0.40
C GLN A 95 -6.23 -0.89 -1.81
N GLU A 96 -4.94 -1.19 -2.01
CA GLU A 96 -4.52 -1.82 -3.24
C GLU A 96 -5.37 -3.06 -3.39
N THR A 97 -6.22 -3.05 -4.41
CA THR A 97 -6.94 -4.25 -4.79
C THR A 97 -5.82 -5.18 -5.24
N PRO A 98 -5.68 -6.37 -4.63
CA PRO A 98 -4.72 -7.34 -5.14
C PRO A 98 -4.96 -7.44 -6.63
N VAL A 99 -3.91 -7.28 -7.41
CA VAL A 99 -3.99 -7.54 -8.84
C VAL A 99 -4.57 -8.93 -8.96
N ASN A 100 -5.82 -9.02 -9.44
CA ASN A 100 -6.47 -10.30 -9.62
C ASN A 100 -5.59 -11.07 -10.62
N PRO A 101 -4.98 -12.22 -10.26
CA PRO A 101 -4.14 -12.94 -11.18
C PRO A 101 -4.98 -13.29 -12.40
N ALA A 102 -4.45 -12.81 -13.51
CA ALA A 102 -5.16 -12.48 -14.72
C ALA A 102 -5.59 -13.70 -15.52
N THR A 103 -6.21 -13.44 -16.67
CA THR A 103 -6.14 -14.35 -17.80
C THR A 103 -4.67 -14.58 -18.19
N ASN A 104 -4.27 -15.85 -18.40
CA ASN A 104 -2.97 -16.19 -19.00
C ASN A 104 -2.91 -15.63 -20.43
N GLN A 105 -2.16 -14.56 -20.64
CA GLN A 105 -2.01 -13.90 -21.94
C GLN A 105 -1.11 -14.68 -22.90
N ALA A 106 -0.29 -15.61 -22.41
CA ALA A 106 0.55 -16.44 -23.27
C ALA A 106 -0.21 -17.60 -23.90
N GLU A 107 -1.34 -18.03 -23.31
CA GLU A 107 -2.09 -19.20 -23.78
C GLU A 107 -2.51 -19.06 -25.25
N GLY A 108 -2.12 -20.04 -26.07
CA GLY A 108 -2.40 -20.09 -27.50
C GLY A 108 -1.68 -19.05 -28.35
N LYS A 109 -0.69 -18.33 -27.79
CA LYS A 109 0.11 -17.34 -28.53
C LYS A 109 1.23 -18.00 -29.34
N THR A 110 1.78 -17.23 -30.28
CA THR A 110 2.88 -17.69 -31.12
C THR A 110 4.16 -17.77 -30.29
N ALA A 111 4.68 -18.98 -30.12
CA ALA A 111 5.98 -19.23 -29.53
C ALA A 111 7.01 -19.66 -30.58
N THR A 112 8.28 -19.37 -30.30
CA THR A 112 9.46 -19.71 -31.12
C THR A 112 10.60 -20.12 -30.20
N ALA A 113 11.55 -20.88 -30.73
CA ALA A 113 12.71 -21.33 -29.97
C ALA A 113 13.97 -21.37 -30.84
N SER A 114 15.14 -21.46 -30.19
CA SER A 114 16.43 -21.64 -30.84
C SER A 114 16.51 -22.96 -31.61
N SER A 115 15.90 -24.01 -31.07
CA SER A 115 15.86 -25.34 -31.65
C SER A 115 14.70 -26.16 -31.08
N GLU A 116 14.42 -27.29 -31.73
CA GLU A 116 13.42 -28.27 -31.32
C GLU A 116 14.04 -29.66 -31.45
N GLN A 117 13.86 -30.53 -30.44
CA GLN A 117 14.46 -31.87 -30.45
C GLN A 117 13.88 -32.73 -31.58
N ASN A 118 12.59 -32.54 -31.86
CA ASN A 118 11.81 -33.30 -32.83
C ASN A 118 10.60 -32.46 -33.28
N GLY A 119 9.85 -32.95 -34.26
CA GLY A 119 8.68 -32.23 -34.80
C GLY A 119 7.41 -32.28 -33.94
N THR A 120 7.44 -32.81 -32.72
CA THR A 120 6.28 -32.90 -31.82
C THR A 120 6.44 -32.09 -30.53
N ASP A 121 7.68 -31.88 -30.07
CA ASP A 121 8.03 -31.12 -28.87
C ASP A 121 8.35 -29.66 -29.24
N THR A 122 7.44 -29.06 -30.00
CA THR A 122 7.59 -27.74 -30.64
C THR A 122 7.33 -26.59 -29.68
N ALA A 123 7.78 -25.38 -30.03
CA ALA A 123 7.73 -24.23 -29.11
C ALA A 123 6.31 -23.89 -28.60
N ASP A 124 5.26 -24.10 -29.38
CA ASP A 124 3.86 -23.85 -28.99
C ASP A 124 3.40 -24.72 -27.81
N LYS A 125 4.05 -25.87 -27.58
CA LYS A 125 3.72 -26.81 -26.49
C LYS A 125 4.01 -26.28 -25.10
N ALA A 126 4.71 -25.16 -24.98
CA ALA A 126 4.95 -24.50 -23.72
C ALA A 126 3.91 -23.41 -23.40
N VAL A 127 2.91 -23.19 -24.26
CA VAL A 127 1.84 -22.20 -24.07
C VAL A 127 0.48 -22.74 -24.50
N ASP A 128 0.30 -24.06 -24.54
CA ASP A 128 -0.93 -24.69 -25.02
C ASP A 128 -1.94 -25.04 -23.90
N GLY A 129 -1.60 -24.73 -22.65
CA GLY A 129 -2.45 -24.98 -21.48
C GLY A 129 -2.57 -26.46 -21.12
N ASN A 130 -1.72 -27.33 -21.67
CA ASN A 130 -1.73 -28.76 -21.44
C ASN A 130 -0.43 -29.24 -20.79
N ALA A 131 -0.49 -29.51 -19.49
CA ALA A 131 0.64 -29.98 -18.69
C ALA A 131 1.27 -31.34 -19.11
N ASN A 132 0.67 -32.03 -20.09
CA ASN A 132 1.21 -33.27 -20.67
C ASN A 132 2.04 -33.03 -21.95
N SER A 133 1.94 -31.84 -22.56
CA SER A 133 2.84 -31.39 -23.62
C SER A 133 4.08 -30.73 -23.04
N PHE A 134 5.10 -30.54 -23.87
CA PHE A 134 6.25 -29.70 -23.56
C PHE A 134 6.99 -29.30 -24.83
N TRP A 135 7.63 -28.14 -24.81
CA TRP A 135 8.72 -27.84 -25.73
C TRP A 135 10.01 -28.52 -25.26
N ARG A 136 10.85 -28.92 -26.21
CA ARG A 136 12.19 -29.43 -25.92
C ARG A 136 13.22 -28.94 -26.94
N SER A 137 14.34 -28.41 -26.47
CA SER A 137 15.45 -28.01 -27.35
C SER A 137 16.21 -29.23 -27.90
N GLY A 138 17.08 -28.99 -28.89
CA GLY A 138 18.18 -29.92 -29.18
C GLY A 138 19.11 -30.10 -27.99
N ASP A 139 19.94 -31.14 -28.03
CA ASP A 139 20.87 -31.50 -26.95
C ASP A 139 22.13 -30.60 -27.00
N ALA A 140 21.97 -29.36 -26.56
CA ALA A 140 23.03 -28.37 -26.41
C ALA A 140 22.63 -27.31 -25.36
N ASP A 141 23.64 -26.71 -24.73
CA ASP A 141 23.53 -25.48 -23.94
C ASP A 141 23.22 -24.25 -24.85
N ASP A 142 23.13 -23.06 -24.25
CA ASP A 142 22.82 -21.80 -24.93
C ASP A 142 21.55 -21.85 -25.82
N GLN A 143 20.43 -22.29 -25.25
CA GLN A 143 19.14 -22.37 -25.95
C GLN A 143 18.16 -21.33 -25.44
N TRP A 144 17.19 -20.95 -26.26
CA TRP A 144 16.14 -20.03 -25.85
C TRP A 144 14.77 -20.47 -26.34
N TRP A 145 13.77 -20.07 -25.57
CA TRP A 145 12.36 -20.14 -25.93
C TRP A 145 11.73 -18.75 -25.74
N GLN A 146 10.78 -18.38 -26.59
CA GLN A 146 10.17 -17.06 -26.59
C GLN A 146 8.71 -17.09 -27.06
N VAL A 147 7.85 -16.28 -26.45
CA VAL A 147 6.47 -16.04 -26.88
C VAL A 147 6.23 -14.58 -27.27
N ASP A 148 5.45 -14.33 -28.33
CA ASP A 148 4.87 -13.03 -28.68
C ASP A 148 3.40 -12.97 -28.21
N LEU A 149 3.13 -12.14 -27.19
CA LEU A 149 1.80 -11.96 -26.61
C LEU A 149 0.82 -11.27 -27.59
N GLY A 150 1.33 -10.66 -28.67
CA GLY A 150 0.58 -9.98 -29.72
C GLY A 150 0.32 -8.49 -29.46
N ALA A 151 0.49 -8.03 -28.22
CA ALA A 151 0.43 -6.63 -27.80
C ALA A 151 1.34 -6.43 -26.57
N VAL A 152 1.64 -5.18 -26.22
CA VAL A 152 2.32 -4.88 -24.96
C VAL A 152 1.30 -4.98 -23.82
N TYR A 153 1.58 -5.84 -22.84
CA TYR A 153 0.80 -6.00 -21.63
C TYR A 153 1.64 -5.68 -20.40
N ARG A 154 1.01 -5.26 -19.29
CA ARG A 154 1.70 -5.21 -17.99
C ARG A 154 1.69 -6.60 -17.38
N CYS A 155 2.79 -7.33 -17.51
CA CYS A 155 2.96 -8.61 -16.84
C CYS A 155 3.00 -8.40 -15.33
N VAL A 156 2.18 -9.16 -14.62
CA VAL A 156 2.03 -9.12 -13.15
C VAL A 156 2.50 -10.40 -12.49
N GLU A 157 2.49 -11.51 -13.23
CA GLU A 157 3.03 -12.79 -12.82
C GLU A 157 3.50 -13.60 -14.04
N ILE A 158 4.63 -14.28 -13.92
CA ILE A 158 5.09 -15.27 -14.90
C ILE A 158 5.38 -16.58 -14.17
N GLN A 159 4.70 -17.65 -14.58
CA GLN A 159 4.96 -18.99 -14.08
C GLN A 159 5.75 -19.79 -15.12
N LEU A 160 6.91 -20.30 -14.70
CA LEU A 160 7.78 -21.16 -15.51
C LEU A 160 7.75 -22.58 -14.95
N LYS A 161 7.28 -23.55 -15.75
CA LYS A 161 7.18 -24.96 -15.37
C LYS A 161 8.11 -25.80 -16.24
N TRP A 162 9.17 -26.33 -15.64
CA TRP A 162 10.18 -27.10 -16.35
C TRP A 162 9.71 -28.53 -16.65
N LYS A 163 10.01 -29.01 -17.86
CA LYS A 163 10.08 -30.43 -18.18
C LYS A 163 11.51 -30.94 -17.97
N LYS A 164 12.49 -30.12 -18.36
CA LYS A 164 13.92 -30.39 -18.26
C LYS A 164 14.62 -29.06 -17.97
N LYS A 165 15.05 -28.91 -16.72
CA LYS A 165 15.52 -27.63 -16.18
C LYS A 165 16.90 -27.24 -16.70
N ALA A 166 17.12 -25.95 -16.82
CA ALA A 166 18.47 -25.38 -16.85
C ALA A 166 19.05 -25.31 -15.43
N LYS A 167 20.37 -25.40 -15.33
CA LYS A 167 21.16 -25.05 -14.15
C LYS A 167 21.36 -23.53 -14.07
N GLU A 168 21.69 -22.88 -15.20
CA GLU A 168 21.72 -21.42 -15.33
C GLU A 168 20.72 -20.93 -16.38
N PHE A 169 19.90 -19.94 -16.04
CA PHE A 169 18.95 -19.33 -16.98
C PHE A 169 18.58 -17.90 -16.62
N GLN A 170 18.06 -17.19 -17.62
CA GLN A 170 17.46 -15.87 -17.51
C GLN A 170 16.02 -15.87 -18.03
N LEU A 171 15.08 -15.38 -17.23
CA LEU A 171 13.75 -14.99 -17.70
C LEU A 171 13.81 -13.50 -18.06
N MET A 172 13.41 -13.13 -19.27
CA MET A 172 13.50 -11.77 -19.78
C MET A 172 12.20 -11.35 -20.47
N VAL A 173 11.98 -10.04 -20.55
CA VAL A 173 10.85 -9.43 -21.25
C VAL A 173 11.28 -8.30 -22.17
N SER A 174 10.47 -8.04 -23.20
CA SER A 174 10.73 -6.99 -24.18
C SER A 174 9.42 -6.42 -24.75
N GLU A 175 9.39 -5.12 -25.03
CA GLU A 175 8.28 -4.47 -25.76
C GLU A 175 8.45 -4.57 -27.28
N ASP A 176 9.70 -4.63 -27.77
CA ASP A 176 10.06 -4.50 -29.19
C ASP A 176 10.74 -5.74 -29.80
N GLY A 177 11.07 -6.74 -28.97
CA GLY A 177 11.75 -7.97 -29.34
C GLY A 177 13.24 -7.81 -29.60
N ARG A 178 13.80 -6.63 -29.33
CA ARG A 178 15.21 -6.27 -29.59
C ARG A 178 15.94 -5.94 -28.30
N ARG A 179 15.32 -5.15 -27.43
CA ARG A 179 15.84 -4.74 -26.12
C ARG A 179 15.20 -5.59 -25.04
N TRP A 180 16.00 -6.24 -24.22
CA TRP A 180 15.54 -7.26 -23.29
C TRP A 180 15.92 -6.87 -21.87
N ALA A 181 14.91 -6.85 -21.00
CA ALA A 181 15.08 -6.71 -19.56
C ALA A 181 15.03 -8.09 -18.92
N SER A 182 16.11 -8.52 -18.26
CA SER A 182 16.08 -9.70 -17.39
C SER A 182 15.19 -9.42 -16.20
N LEU A 183 14.25 -10.33 -15.88
CA LEU A 183 13.37 -10.35 -14.71
C LEU A 183 13.86 -11.30 -13.62
N LEU A 184 14.60 -12.34 -14.00
CA LEU A 184 15.18 -13.32 -13.11
C LEU A 184 16.43 -13.87 -13.78
N HIS A 185 17.53 -13.91 -13.05
CA HIS A 185 18.74 -14.65 -13.42
C HIS A 185 19.07 -15.60 -12.30
N GLU A 186 19.03 -16.90 -12.60
CA GLU A 186 19.35 -17.97 -11.66
C GLU A 186 20.57 -18.72 -12.16
N THR A 187 21.60 -18.83 -11.33
CA THR A 187 22.89 -19.42 -11.68
C THR A 187 23.11 -20.82 -11.08
N ASP A 188 22.24 -21.24 -10.15
CA ASP A 188 22.26 -22.58 -9.55
C ASP A 188 20.84 -23.10 -9.30
N ASN A 189 20.07 -23.27 -10.38
CA ASN A 189 18.66 -23.59 -10.30
C ASN A 189 18.40 -25.01 -9.75
N ASN A 190 17.78 -25.06 -8.57
CA ASN A 190 17.35 -26.29 -7.92
C ASN A 190 15.82 -26.54 -7.98
N SER A 191 15.05 -25.69 -8.66
CA SER A 191 13.58 -25.78 -8.73
C SER A 191 13.08 -26.16 -10.13
N ASN A 192 11.97 -26.93 -10.15
CA ASN A 192 11.23 -27.25 -11.38
C ASN A 192 10.10 -26.26 -11.68
N ASN A 193 9.76 -25.38 -10.74
CA ASN A 193 8.76 -24.36 -10.92
C ASN A 193 9.28 -23.02 -10.40
N HIS A 194 9.13 -21.97 -11.20
CA HIS A 194 9.38 -20.60 -10.75
C HIS A 194 8.10 -19.81 -10.91
N ASN A 195 7.73 -19.11 -9.86
CA ASN A 195 6.64 -18.15 -9.92
C ASN A 195 7.20 -16.77 -9.65
N VAL A 196 7.25 -15.93 -10.68
CA VAL A 196 7.75 -14.57 -10.61
C VAL A 196 6.55 -13.65 -10.50
N THR A 197 6.17 -13.31 -9.26
CA THR A 197 4.97 -12.51 -8.94
C THR A 197 5.28 -11.04 -8.65
N GLY A 198 4.25 -10.20 -8.66
CA GLY A 198 4.34 -8.78 -8.33
C GLY A 198 5.13 -7.97 -9.36
N LEU A 199 5.16 -8.49 -10.59
CA LEU A 199 5.71 -7.79 -11.74
C LEU A 199 4.84 -6.57 -12.08
N ALA A 200 5.46 -5.60 -12.73
CA ALA A 200 4.77 -4.51 -13.41
C ALA A 200 5.43 -4.26 -14.77
N ALA A 201 5.91 -5.32 -15.41
CA ALA A 201 6.78 -5.22 -16.57
C ALA A 201 5.96 -5.13 -17.85
N PRO A 202 6.09 -4.05 -18.64
CA PRO A 202 5.52 -4.04 -19.97
C PRO A 202 6.28 -5.04 -20.83
N ALA A 203 5.54 -5.98 -21.39
CA ALA A 203 6.09 -6.99 -22.26
C ALA A 203 5.12 -7.23 -23.40
N ARG A 204 5.65 -7.25 -24.62
CA ARG A 204 5.04 -7.96 -25.74
C ARG A 204 5.68 -9.33 -25.92
N TYR A 205 6.97 -9.45 -25.61
CA TYR A 205 7.71 -10.69 -25.72
C TYR A 205 8.22 -11.12 -24.34
N VAL A 206 8.13 -12.43 -24.08
CA VAL A 206 8.76 -13.08 -22.93
C VAL A 206 9.73 -14.11 -23.48
N ARG A 207 10.95 -14.15 -22.96
CA ARG A 207 12.00 -15.09 -23.36
C ARG A 207 12.58 -15.77 -22.13
N VAL A 208 12.82 -17.08 -22.24
CA VAL A 208 13.68 -17.82 -21.31
C VAL A 208 14.95 -18.18 -22.06
N GLN A 209 16.06 -17.61 -21.63
CA GLN A 209 17.41 -17.94 -22.10
C GLN A 209 18.00 -18.96 -21.14
N CYS A 210 18.39 -20.13 -21.65
CA CYS A 210 18.93 -21.24 -20.88
C CYS A 210 20.41 -21.39 -21.24
N ASP A 211 21.29 -21.06 -20.30
CA ASP A 211 22.72 -20.92 -20.55
C ASP A 211 23.46 -22.22 -20.25
N GLU A 212 23.13 -22.92 -19.16
CA GLU A 212 23.81 -24.17 -18.76
C GLU A 212 22.79 -25.24 -18.35
N SER A 213 22.95 -26.48 -18.85
CA SER A 213 22.23 -27.67 -18.35
C SER A 213 23.14 -28.54 -17.48
N ASP A 214 22.57 -29.44 -16.67
CA ASP A 214 23.35 -30.32 -15.77
C ASP A 214 24.27 -31.31 -16.52
N ASP A 215 23.93 -31.66 -17.77
CA ASP A 215 24.58 -32.73 -18.55
C ASP A 215 24.70 -32.43 -20.05
N ASN A 216 24.61 -31.14 -20.45
CA ASN A 216 24.64 -30.66 -21.84
C ASN A 216 23.58 -31.32 -22.75
N SER A 217 22.44 -31.72 -22.19
CA SER A 217 21.39 -32.42 -22.92
C SER A 217 20.19 -31.52 -23.25
N GLY A 218 20.37 -30.20 -23.16
CA GLY A 218 19.35 -29.22 -23.50
C GLY A 218 18.23 -29.10 -22.47
N PHE A 219 17.14 -28.45 -22.87
CA PHE A 219 16.14 -27.89 -21.97
C PHE A 219 14.71 -28.19 -22.42
N GLY A 220 13.73 -27.96 -21.55
CA GLY A 220 12.33 -28.10 -21.92
C GLY A 220 11.36 -27.49 -20.92
N PHE A 221 10.28 -26.95 -21.45
CA PHE A 221 9.21 -26.28 -20.71
C PHE A 221 7.89 -27.02 -20.91
N LYS A 222 7.21 -27.35 -19.81
CA LYS A 222 5.82 -27.80 -19.88
C LYS A 222 4.90 -26.63 -20.16
N GLU A 223 5.08 -25.54 -19.41
CA GLU A 223 4.27 -24.33 -19.54
C GLU A 223 5.10 -23.09 -19.16
N VAL A 224 4.83 -22.00 -19.86
CA VAL A 224 5.25 -20.64 -19.54
C VAL A 224 4.01 -19.76 -19.56
N GLU A 225 3.45 -19.49 -18.39
CA GLU A 225 2.20 -18.75 -18.23
C GLU A 225 2.52 -17.29 -17.93
N VAL A 226 1.88 -16.37 -18.66
CA VAL A 226 2.11 -14.93 -18.50
C VAL A 226 0.79 -14.29 -18.10
N TYR A 227 0.69 -13.92 -16.83
CA TYR A 227 -0.46 -13.23 -16.28
C TYR A 227 -0.19 -11.74 -16.35
N ALA A 228 -1.12 -11.00 -16.95
CA ALA A 228 -0.96 -9.57 -17.17
C ALA A 228 -2.25 -8.80 -16.96
N ASP A 229 -2.13 -7.56 -16.49
CA ASP A 229 -3.23 -6.59 -16.50
C ASP A 229 -3.05 -5.56 -17.63
N THR A 230 -4.08 -4.73 -17.83
CA THR A 230 -4.11 -3.69 -18.87
C THR A 230 -3.72 -2.28 -18.39
N GLN A 231 -3.30 -2.08 -17.14
CA GLN A 231 -3.00 -0.79 -16.53
C GLN A 231 -1.61 -0.77 -15.89
N ILE A 232 -0.64 -0.04 -16.46
CA ILE A 232 0.63 0.27 -15.76
C ILE A 232 0.35 1.27 -14.63
N ASP A 233 0.59 0.89 -13.38
CA ASP A 233 0.52 1.80 -12.23
C ASP A 233 1.66 2.82 -12.28
N ILE A 234 1.42 3.93 -12.95
CA ILE A 234 2.23 5.14 -12.80
C ILE A 234 1.75 5.82 -11.54
N VAL A 235 2.54 5.71 -10.47
CA VAL A 235 2.23 6.37 -9.20
C VAL A 235 2.70 7.83 -9.30
N PRO A 236 1.80 8.82 -9.25
CA PRO A 236 2.20 10.22 -9.24
C PRO A 236 3.13 10.51 -8.07
N TRP A 237 4.04 11.47 -8.24
CA TRP A 237 4.83 12.00 -7.14
C TRP A 237 3.90 12.39 -6.00
N THR A 238 4.24 11.96 -4.77
CA THR A 238 3.48 12.20 -3.53
C THR A 238 2.10 11.53 -3.45
N SER A 239 1.87 10.44 -4.19
CA SER A 239 0.63 9.68 -4.10
C SER A 239 0.55 8.78 -2.85
N GLY A 240 1.58 8.66 -2.01
CA GLY A 240 1.62 7.91 -0.76
C GLY A 240 0.27 7.36 -0.24
N LYS A 241 0.04 6.05 -0.34
CA LYS A 241 -1.22 5.40 0.09
C LYS A 241 -1.02 4.28 1.09
N ILE A 242 0.21 3.90 1.39
CA ILE A 242 0.50 2.80 2.30
C ILE A 242 0.90 3.41 3.64
N ILE A 243 0.22 3.02 4.71
CA ILE A 243 0.54 3.53 6.05
C ILE A 243 1.88 2.96 6.49
N TYR A 244 2.74 3.78 7.08
CA TYR A 244 3.99 3.32 7.66
C TYR A 244 4.22 3.89 9.04
N TYR A 245 4.30 3.01 10.03
CA TYR A 245 4.68 3.35 11.38
C TYR A 245 6.08 2.86 11.65
N ARG A 246 6.90 3.71 12.27
CA ARG A 246 8.17 3.32 12.86
C ARG A 246 8.38 4.12 14.15
N ASN A 247 8.63 3.43 15.25
CA ASN A 247 8.94 4.08 16.53
C ASN A 247 10.29 4.80 16.48
N THR A 248 10.49 5.74 17.39
CA THR A 248 11.81 6.32 17.66
C THR A 248 12.36 5.71 18.95
N PRO A 249 13.33 4.78 18.89
CA PRO A 249 13.79 4.07 20.10
C PRO A 249 14.23 4.99 21.25
N ALA A 250 14.84 6.13 20.92
CA ALA A 250 15.24 7.14 21.93
C ALA A 250 14.06 7.86 22.62
N SER A 251 12.85 7.75 22.05
CA SER A 251 11.62 8.33 22.55
C SER A 251 10.68 7.30 23.18
N ALA A 252 11.12 6.03 23.29
CA ALA A 252 10.31 4.97 23.84
C ALA A 252 9.82 5.33 25.25
N SER A 253 8.52 5.16 25.48
CA SER A 253 7.91 5.44 26.79
C SER A 253 7.86 4.18 27.65
N HIS A 254 8.14 4.33 28.94
CA HIS A 254 7.98 3.28 29.96
C HIS A 254 6.77 3.53 30.87
N ASP A 255 5.92 4.50 30.52
CA ASP A 255 4.70 4.85 31.24
C ASP A 255 3.47 4.38 30.44
N THR A 256 2.64 3.55 31.06
CA THR A 256 1.39 3.06 30.45
C THR A 256 0.39 4.16 30.14
N ASP A 257 0.42 5.26 30.91
CA ASP A 257 -0.54 6.36 30.81
C ASP A 257 -0.04 7.48 29.88
N ALA A 258 1.24 7.41 29.47
CA ALA A 258 1.86 8.34 28.54
C ALA A 258 2.72 7.60 27.49
N PRO A 259 2.11 6.75 26.63
CA PRO A 259 2.86 6.01 25.61
C PRO A 259 3.45 6.94 24.54
N GLU A 260 4.53 6.51 23.87
CA GLU A 260 5.07 7.22 22.71
C GLU A 260 4.01 7.27 21.62
N GLN A 261 3.63 8.47 21.20
CA GLN A 261 2.67 8.69 20.12
C GLN A 261 3.39 8.54 18.78
N VAL A 262 3.25 7.38 18.16
CA VAL A 262 3.84 7.10 16.85
C VAL A 262 2.80 7.51 15.79
N VAL A 263 3.14 8.56 15.04
CA VAL A 263 2.34 9.04 13.90
C VAL A 263 2.84 8.35 12.63
N HIS A 264 1.93 8.00 11.74
CA HIS A 264 2.30 7.34 10.49
C HIS A 264 2.84 8.32 9.45
N ASP A 265 3.75 7.83 8.64
CA ASP A 265 4.08 8.35 7.32
C ASP A 265 3.24 7.62 6.25
N LEU A 266 3.25 8.16 5.03
CA LEU A 266 2.70 7.49 3.85
C LEU A 266 3.82 7.06 2.91
N LEU A 267 3.77 5.80 2.49
CA LEU A 267 4.62 5.22 1.45
C LEU A 267 3.84 5.13 0.15
N ASP A 268 4.55 5.20 -0.97
CA ASP A 268 3.94 5.15 -2.29
C ASP A 268 3.51 3.72 -2.64
N ARG A 269 4.32 2.71 -2.29
CA ARG A 269 4.09 1.30 -2.67
C ARG A 269 4.75 0.32 -1.70
N ILE A 270 4.25 -0.91 -1.69
CA ILE A 270 4.99 -2.10 -1.25
C ILE A 270 5.28 -2.95 -2.48
N VAL A 271 6.53 -3.38 -2.65
CA VAL A 271 6.98 -4.11 -3.83
C VAL A 271 7.66 -5.41 -3.44
N PRO A 272 7.59 -6.45 -4.29
CA PRO A 272 8.42 -7.64 -4.13
C PRO A 272 9.86 -7.34 -4.54
N GLU A 273 10.70 -8.37 -4.50
CA GLU A 273 12.12 -8.32 -4.88
C GLU A 273 12.35 -7.83 -6.31
N SER A 274 11.42 -8.13 -7.20
CA SER A 274 11.50 -7.82 -8.63
C SER A 274 10.27 -7.04 -9.07
N PHE A 275 10.46 -5.79 -9.48
CA PHE A 275 9.37 -4.93 -9.93
C PHE A 275 9.85 -3.96 -11.02
N VAL A 276 8.92 -3.23 -11.63
CA VAL A 276 9.28 -2.12 -12.53
C VAL A 276 9.01 -0.80 -11.84
N PHE A 277 10.07 -0.01 -11.69
CA PHE A 277 9.98 1.38 -11.31
C PHE A 277 9.61 2.20 -12.55
N ALA A 278 8.44 2.84 -12.50
CA ALA A 278 7.92 3.63 -13.61
C ALA A 278 7.48 5.01 -13.14
N TYR A 279 7.77 6.02 -13.97
CA TYR A 279 7.44 7.41 -13.67
C TYR A 279 7.35 8.25 -14.95
N THR A 280 6.78 9.43 -14.81
CA THR A 280 6.75 10.48 -15.83
C THR A 280 7.39 11.74 -15.29
N VAL A 281 7.99 12.53 -16.17
CA VAL A 281 8.50 13.87 -15.84
C VAL A 281 7.87 14.88 -16.80
N ASP A 282 7.72 16.13 -16.34
CA ASP A 282 7.00 17.16 -17.11
C ASP A 282 7.69 17.54 -18.43
N SER A 283 8.98 17.27 -18.55
CA SER A 283 9.79 17.55 -19.75
C SER A 283 10.53 16.30 -20.18
N PHE A 284 10.47 15.96 -21.47
CA PHE A 284 11.17 14.81 -22.06
C PHE A 284 12.70 15.02 -22.01
N VAL A 285 13.31 14.57 -20.92
CA VAL A 285 14.77 14.64 -20.69
C VAL A 285 15.30 13.27 -20.28
N ASP A 286 16.55 12.98 -20.57
CA ASP A 286 17.20 11.82 -19.95
C ASP A 286 17.29 12.05 -18.43
N THR A 287 17.16 10.99 -17.66
CA THR A 287 17.12 11.06 -16.18
C THR A 287 18.08 10.07 -15.57
N VAL A 288 18.37 10.23 -14.28
CA VAL A 288 19.09 9.25 -13.46
C VAL A 288 18.29 9.01 -12.19
N VAL A 289 18.42 7.82 -11.59
CA VAL A 289 17.67 7.48 -10.37
C VAL A 289 18.63 7.07 -9.27
N GLN A 290 18.69 7.87 -8.22
CA GLN A 290 19.42 7.54 -7.01
C GLN A 290 18.50 6.80 -6.04
N VAL A 291 18.94 5.65 -5.55
CA VAL A 291 18.22 4.82 -4.59
C VAL A 291 18.96 4.83 -3.28
N THR A 292 18.26 5.15 -2.19
CA THR A 292 18.74 5.00 -0.81
C THR A 292 18.12 3.76 -0.19
N ASP A 293 18.94 2.87 0.37
CA ASP A 293 18.50 1.64 1.03
C ASP A 293 18.05 1.88 2.50
N PRO A 294 17.47 0.88 3.18
CA PRO A 294 16.96 1.01 4.55
C PRO A 294 18.02 1.34 5.60
N VAL A 295 19.32 1.15 5.29
CA VAL A 295 20.43 1.47 6.19
C VAL A 295 21.17 2.76 5.79
N GLY A 296 20.69 3.45 4.76
CA GLY A 296 21.16 4.76 4.33
C GLY A 296 22.23 4.75 3.22
N ASN A 297 22.60 3.59 2.67
CA ASN A 297 23.54 3.55 1.53
C ASN A 297 22.83 3.99 0.26
N THR A 298 23.56 4.67 -0.62
CA THR A 298 23.03 5.16 -1.90
C THR A 298 23.68 4.48 -3.09
N PHE A 299 22.91 4.14 -4.12
CA PHE A 299 23.40 3.65 -5.41
C PHE A 299 22.55 4.20 -6.56
N MET A 300 23.09 4.20 -7.78
CA MET A 300 22.35 4.61 -8.97
C MET A 300 21.72 3.39 -9.64
N LEU A 301 20.46 3.52 -10.09
CA LEU A 301 19.89 2.55 -11.02
C LEU A 301 20.59 2.70 -12.37
N THR A 302 21.04 1.58 -12.92
CA THR A 302 21.69 1.53 -14.24
C THR A 302 20.64 1.26 -15.29
N GLY A 303 20.58 2.04 -16.37
CA GLY A 303 19.71 1.84 -17.52
C GLY A 303 19.70 0.40 -18.06
N PRO A 304 18.57 -0.04 -18.62
CA PRO A 304 18.30 -1.45 -18.93
C PRO A 304 19.23 -2.05 -20.01
N ASP A 305 19.87 -1.23 -20.85
CA ASP A 305 20.55 -1.69 -22.07
C ASP A 305 22.06 -1.36 -22.16
N ASP A 306 22.60 -0.46 -21.32
CA ASP A 306 23.97 0.09 -21.52
C ASP A 306 24.86 0.16 -20.28
N ASN A 307 24.43 -0.40 -19.14
CA ASN A 307 25.10 -0.27 -17.83
C ASN A 307 25.41 1.19 -17.42
N THR A 308 24.86 2.20 -18.10
CA THR A 308 25.00 3.60 -17.69
C THR A 308 23.91 3.95 -16.68
N ALA A 309 24.09 4.96 -15.83
CA ALA A 309 23.04 5.38 -14.88
C ALA A 309 21.84 6.08 -15.54
N THR A 310 21.87 6.27 -16.88
CA THR A 310 20.91 7.09 -17.60
C THR A 310 19.67 6.29 -18.00
N ILE A 311 18.49 6.82 -17.67
CA ILE A 311 17.19 6.25 -18.01
C ILE A 311 16.47 7.17 -18.99
N LYS A 312 16.03 6.57 -20.10
CA LYS A 312 15.34 7.25 -21.21
C LYS A 312 13.85 6.92 -21.20
N PRO A 313 12.98 7.84 -21.65
CA PRO A 313 11.56 7.55 -21.79
C PRO A 313 11.30 6.57 -22.93
N GLY A 314 10.23 5.78 -22.78
CA GLY A 314 9.60 5.08 -23.90
C GLY A 314 8.91 6.04 -24.87
N ASN A 315 8.42 5.50 -26.00
CA ASN A 315 7.70 6.29 -27.01
C ASN A 315 6.40 6.95 -26.49
N ASP A 316 5.90 6.47 -25.37
CA ASP A 316 4.72 6.98 -24.67
C ASP A 316 5.05 8.01 -23.58
N GLY A 317 6.33 8.38 -23.42
CA GLY A 317 6.80 9.35 -22.42
C GLY A 317 6.94 8.80 -21.00
N VAL A 318 6.79 7.49 -20.82
CA VAL A 318 6.95 6.84 -19.53
C VAL A 318 8.36 6.26 -19.41
N TYR A 319 9.02 6.57 -18.30
CA TYR A 319 10.32 6.00 -17.93
C TYR A 319 10.05 4.70 -17.22
N ARG A 320 10.78 3.66 -17.60
CA ARG A 320 10.59 2.31 -17.08
C ARG A 320 11.92 1.69 -16.77
N HIS A 321 12.03 1.14 -15.57
CA HIS A 321 13.24 0.49 -15.12
C HIS A 321 12.93 -0.76 -14.31
N PRO A 322 13.33 -1.95 -14.77
CA PRO A 322 13.29 -3.17 -13.95
C PRO A 322 14.25 -3.03 -12.77
N VAL A 323 13.76 -3.28 -11.55
CA VAL A 323 14.53 -3.21 -10.32
C VAL A 323 14.58 -4.60 -9.71
N PHE A 324 15.81 -5.06 -9.40
CA PHE A 324 16.08 -6.33 -8.74
C PHE A 324 16.76 -6.07 -7.40
N LEU A 325 16.06 -6.38 -6.32
CA LEU A 325 16.53 -6.23 -4.95
C LEU A 325 17.01 -7.57 -4.36
N LYS A 326 17.34 -8.56 -5.20
CA LYS A 326 17.90 -9.85 -4.76
C LYS A 326 19.13 -9.62 -3.88
N ASN A 327 19.16 -10.25 -2.71
CA ASN A 327 20.19 -10.08 -1.67
C ASN A 327 20.31 -8.68 -1.06
N LYS A 328 19.33 -7.79 -1.27
CA LYS A 328 19.24 -6.50 -0.57
C LYS A 328 18.33 -6.65 0.67
N PRO A 329 18.55 -5.86 1.73
CA PRO A 329 17.70 -5.95 2.93
C PRO A 329 16.27 -5.53 2.61
N GLU A 330 15.28 -6.25 3.14
CA GLU A 330 13.90 -5.75 3.15
C GLU A 330 13.79 -4.48 3.99
N GLY A 331 12.84 -3.60 3.64
CA GLY A 331 12.62 -2.35 4.34
C GLY A 331 12.27 -1.18 3.43
N LEU A 332 12.35 0.04 3.98
CA LEU A 332 12.04 1.27 3.27
C LEU A 332 13.19 1.74 2.38
N TYR A 333 12.92 1.86 1.09
CA TYR A 333 13.81 2.46 0.09
C TYR A 333 13.28 3.83 -0.35
N GLN A 334 14.21 4.75 -0.66
CA GLN A 334 13.89 6.04 -1.27
C GLN A 334 14.42 6.08 -2.71
N PHE A 335 13.53 6.17 -3.69
CA PHE A 335 13.88 6.35 -5.10
C PHE A 335 13.78 7.83 -5.45
N THR A 336 14.89 8.45 -5.87
CA THR A 336 14.98 9.87 -6.18
C THR A 336 15.35 10.03 -7.66
N VAL A 337 14.42 10.52 -8.46
CA VAL A 337 14.64 10.79 -9.89
C VAL A 337 15.26 12.17 -10.04
N LYS A 338 16.34 12.26 -10.81
CA LYS A 338 17.11 13.49 -11.02
C LYS A 338 17.42 13.71 -12.50
N THR A 339 17.82 14.94 -12.81
CA THR A 339 18.49 15.28 -14.07
C THR A 339 19.84 14.56 -14.18
N THR A 340 20.36 14.36 -15.40
CA THR A 340 21.62 13.64 -15.66
C THR A 340 22.88 14.28 -15.07
N ASP A 341 22.81 15.54 -14.66
CA ASP A 341 23.86 16.22 -13.89
C ASP A 341 23.79 15.92 -12.38
N GLU A 342 22.81 15.12 -11.94
CA GLU A 342 22.53 14.72 -10.55
C GLU A 342 22.17 15.89 -9.61
N VAL A 343 21.93 17.09 -10.16
CA VAL A 343 21.67 18.30 -9.36
C VAL A 343 20.19 18.47 -9.04
N THR A 344 19.32 18.37 -10.05
CA THR A 344 17.90 18.71 -9.89
C THR A 344 17.08 17.46 -9.61
N THR A 345 16.35 17.45 -8.49
CA THR A 345 15.36 16.39 -8.22
C THR A 345 14.08 16.67 -8.98
N LEU A 346 13.67 15.71 -9.82
CA LEU A 346 12.46 15.75 -10.63
C LEU A 346 11.27 15.09 -9.92
N GLY A 347 11.55 14.18 -8.99
CA GLY A 347 10.54 13.47 -8.24
C GLY A 347 11.15 12.46 -7.28
N SER A 348 10.35 11.95 -6.35
CA SER A 348 10.79 10.89 -5.45
C SER A 348 9.64 9.98 -5.01
N GLN A 349 9.96 8.74 -4.71
CA GLN A 349 9.04 7.75 -4.14
C GLN A 349 9.65 7.02 -2.94
N LYS A 350 8.84 6.82 -1.90
CA LYS A 350 9.10 5.96 -0.75
C LYS A 350 8.51 4.58 -1.03
N ILE A 351 9.35 3.58 -1.24
CA ILE A 351 8.93 2.22 -1.62
C ILE A 351 9.39 1.23 -0.55
N TYR A 352 8.48 0.43 -0.02
CA TYR A 352 8.82 -0.63 0.91
C TYR A 352 9.04 -1.95 0.18
N PHE A 353 10.25 -2.50 0.25
CA PHE A 353 10.54 -3.82 -0.28
C PHE A 353 10.19 -4.90 0.76
N ASN A 354 9.20 -5.74 0.46
CA ASN A 354 8.88 -6.92 1.27
C ASN A 354 8.11 -7.97 0.46
N ASN A 355 8.68 -9.18 0.32
CA ASN A 355 8.09 -10.24 -0.49
C ASN A 355 6.77 -10.79 0.11
N GLN A 356 6.66 -10.83 1.44
CA GLN A 356 5.50 -11.41 2.12
C GLN A 356 4.23 -10.56 1.98
N PHE A 357 4.38 -9.23 2.06
CA PHE A 357 3.27 -8.29 2.12
C PHE A 357 2.95 -7.63 0.77
N ALA A 358 3.90 -7.58 -0.17
CA ALA A 358 3.66 -7.05 -1.52
C ALA A 358 2.55 -7.78 -2.29
N VAL A 359 2.25 -9.03 -1.92
CA VAL A 359 1.24 -9.89 -2.57
C VAL A 359 -0.10 -9.91 -1.83
N LYS A 360 -0.32 -9.01 -0.86
CA LYS A 360 -1.50 -9.00 0.02
C LYS A 360 -2.16 -7.61 0.04
N PRO A 361 -3.48 -7.53 0.32
CA PRO A 361 -4.19 -6.25 0.49
C PRO A 361 -3.86 -5.61 1.84
N VAL A 362 -2.58 -5.32 2.06
CA VAL A 362 -2.09 -4.75 3.30
C VAL A 362 -2.39 -3.24 3.30
N LEU A 363 -2.87 -2.73 4.43
CA LEU A 363 -3.14 -1.30 4.64
C LEU A 363 -1.84 -0.53 4.89
N GLY A 364 -0.83 -1.17 5.48
CA GLY A 364 0.43 -0.55 5.85
C GLY A 364 1.44 -1.48 6.48
N ILE A 365 2.62 -0.94 6.78
CA ILE A 365 3.68 -1.63 7.52
C ILE A 365 3.88 -0.94 8.87
N VAL A 366 4.12 -1.74 9.90
CA VAL A 366 4.48 -1.28 11.24
C VAL A 366 5.80 -1.89 11.64
N GLU A 367 6.75 -1.04 12.01
CA GLU A 367 8.07 -1.43 12.50
C GLU A 367 8.26 -0.97 13.94
N PHE A 368 8.74 -1.90 14.78
CA PHE A 368 9.27 -1.57 16.10
C PHE A 368 10.73 -1.96 16.14
N LEU A 369 11.59 -0.94 16.23
CA LEU A 369 12.99 -1.11 16.56
C LEU A 369 13.14 -1.07 18.09
N TYR A 370 13.48 -2.21 18.67
CA TYR A 370 13.75 -2.35 20.09
C TYR A 370 15.26 -2.34 20.32
N GLN A 371 15.76 -1.41 21.14
CA GLN A 371 17.18 -1.29 21.46
C GLN A 371 17.43 -1.77 22.89
N SER A 372 18.21 -2.83 23.03
CA SER A 372 18.47 -3.43 24.34
C SER A 372 19.54 -2.65 25.13
N ALA A 373 19.48 -2.72 26.46
CA ALA A 373 20.56 -2.22 27.32
C ALA A 373 21.82 -3.08 27.18
N GLN A 374 22.97 -2.55 27.61
CA GLN A 374 24.23 -3.30 27.59
C GLN A 374 24.12 -4.57 28.46
N ASP A 375 24.38 -5.73 27.85
CA ASP A 375 24.37 -7.07 28.47
C ASP A 375 22.99 -7.62 28.89
N GLU A 376 21.89 -6.92 28.57
CA GLU A 376 20.52 -7.38 28.81
C GLU A 376 19.65 -7.21 27.56
N MET A 377 19.07 -8.31 27.08
CA MET A 377 18.07 -8.25 25.99
C MET A 377 16.72 -7.66 26.43
N TYR A 378 16.50 -7.52 27.74
CA TYR A 378 15.19 -7.42 28.34
C TYR A 378 15.17 -6.23 29.32
N GLY A 379 14.91 -5.03 28.80
CA GLY A 379 14.78 -3.80 29.59
C GLY A 379 13.39 -3.62 30.20
N ASP A 380 13.14 -2.41 30.71
CA ASP A 380 11.81 -1.98 31.12
C ASP A 380 10.83 -2.04 29.94
N PRO A 381 9.53 -2.33 30.20
CA PRO A 381 8.55 -2.46 29.14
C PRO A 381 8.34 -1.12 28.42
N GLU A 382 8.20 -1.19 27.10
CA GLU A 382 7.93 0.00 26.27
C GLU A 382 6.44 0.08 25.88
N TYR A 383 5.91 1.31 25.76
CA TYR A 383 4.52 1.59 25.48
C TYR A 383 4.38 2.56 24.31
N TYR A 384 3.63 2.14 23.30
CA TYR A 384 3.42 2.87 22.05
C TYR A 384 1.92 3.11 21.79
N GLY A 385 1.57 4.26 21.22
CA GLY A 385 0.26 4.56 20.66
C GLY A 385 0.39 4.79 19.16
N LEU A 386 -0.17 3.91 18.33
CA LEU A 386 -0.25 4.09 16.89
C LEU A 386 -1.48 4.95 16.57
N VAL A 387 -1.26 6.19 16.13
CA VAL A 387 -2.30 7.23 16.11
C VAL A 387 -2.98 7.34 14.75
N PHE A 388 -4.30 7.18 14.76
CA PHE A 388 -5.19 7.46 13.64
C PHE A 388 -6.13 8.63 13.94
N ASN A 389 -6.38 9.47 12.94
CA ASN A 389 -7.26 10.63 13.06
C ASN A 389 -8.60 10.37 12.37
N ARG A 390 -9.69 10.87 12.94
CA ARG A 390 -11.01 10.89 12.30
C ARG A 390 -11.05 11.87 11.13
N LYS A 391 -11.93 11.61 10.15
CA LYS A 391 -12.23 12.55 9.06
C LYS A 391 -12.95 13.78 9.57
N GLU A 392 -12.80 14.85 8.81
CA GLU A 392 -13.57 16.08 8.92
C GLU A 392 -14.19 16.44 7.57
N THR A 393 -15.34 17.10 7.58
CA THR A 393 -16.04 17.52 6.36
C THR A 393 -16.70 18.87 6.56
N PHE A 394 -16.82 19.66 5.49
CA PHE A 394 -17.72 20.81 5.50
C PHE A 394 -19.16 20.31 5.45
N TRP A 395 -20.03 20.89 6.27
CA TRP A 395 -21.45 20.53 6.31
C TRP A 395 -22.24 21.57 5.56
N LYS A 396 -23.08 21.13 4.65
CA LYS A 396 -23.91 21.99 3.81
C LYS A 396 -25.37 21.58 3.91
N TYR A 397 -26.13 22.35 4.68
CA TYR A 397 -27.57 22.18 4.75
C TYR A 397 -28.23 22.90 3.57
N HIS A 398 -29.07 22.19 2.84
CA HIS A 398 -29.99 22.73 1.85
C HIS A 398 -31.38 22.74 2.49
N VAL A 399 -31.85 23.91 2.88
CA VAL A 399 -33.18 24.10 3.47
C VAL A 399 -34.14 24.47 2.35
N ILE A 400 -35.18 23.66 2.15
CA ILE A 400 -36.04 23.67 0.97
C ILE A 400 -37.47 23.98 1.40
N ASN A 401 -38.03 25.06 0.86
CA ASN A 401 -39.38 25.50 1.18
C ASN A 401 -40.42 24.66 0.41
N LYS A 402 -40.86 23.56 1.00
CA LYS A 402 -41.89 22.69 0.42
C LYS A 402 -43.29 23.14 0.82
N SER A 403 -43.44 23.65 2.05
CA SER A 403 -44.73 24.11 2.58
C SER A 403 -45.16 25.47 1.98
N GLY A 404 -44.21 26.29 1.52
CA GLY A 404 -44.45 27.66 1.08
C GLY A 404 -44.80 28.61 2.23
N GLN A 405 -44.69 28.15 3.48
CA GLN A 405 -45.11 28.90 4.67
C GLN A 405 -43.98 29.71 5.29
N LEU A 406 -42.72 29.43 4.92
CA LEU A 406 -41.55 30.17 5.37
C LEU A 406 -41.14 31.19 4.31
N ASP A 407 -40.90 32.42 4.75
CA ASP A 407 -40.31 33.48 3.94
C ASP A 407 -38.78 33.41 4.06
N PHE A 408 -38.07 33.07 2.99
CA PHE A 408 -36.61 33.01 2.98
C PHE A 408 -35.94 34.34 2.63
N THR A 409 -36.69 35.32 2.15
CA THR A 409 -36.19 36.65 1.76
C THR A 409 -35.93 37.55 2.96
N ASP A 410 -36.86 37.58 3.93
CA ASP A 410 -36.79 38.50 5.09
C ASP A 410 -36.49 37.81 6.43
N ALA A 411 -36.53 36.47 6.51
CA ALA A 411 -36.25 35.79 7.76
C ALA A 411 -34.76 35.81 8.13
N GLU A 412 -34.46 36.24 9.36
CA GLU A 412 -33.16 36.08 10.02
C GLU A 412 -32.94 34.60 10.39
N LEU A 413 -32.87 33.76 9.35
CA LEU A 413 -32.65 32.33 9.51
C LEU A 413 -31.21 32.06 9.90
N GLU A 414 -31.03 31.21 10.90
CA GLU A 414 -29.73 30.72 11.33
C GLU A 414 -29.80 29.24 11.71
N ILE A 415 -28.66 28.56 11.59
CA ILE A 415 -28.46 27.27 12.24
C ILE A 415 -27.63 27.54 13.48
N GLN A 416 -28.22 27.26 14.64
CA GLN A 416 -27.60 27.45 15.94
C GLN A 416 -27.33 26.10 16.60
N ASP A 417 -26.19 26.01 17.28
CA ASP A 417 -25.79 24.86 18.07
C ASP A 417 -26.04 25.13 19.56
N GLU A 418 -27.05 24.46 20.11
CA GLU A 418 -27.55 24.62 21.48
C GLU A 418 -26.98 23.58 22.46
N SER A 419 -25.98 22.81 22.04
CA SER A 419 -25.38 21.77 22.90
C SER A 419 -24.73 22.34 24.17
N GLY A 420 -24.29 23.61 24.14
CA GLY A 420 -23.55 24.23 25.25
C GLY A 420 -22.16 23.63 25.49
N ASP A 421 -21.75 22.67 24.66
CA ASP A 421 -20.45 22.01 24.78
C ASP A 421 -19.33 22.98 24.39
N SER A 422 -18.32 23.07 25.25
CA SER A 422 -17.10 23.85 24.99
C SER A 422 -15.87 23.02 25.34
N GLY A 423 -15.16 22.55 24.31
CA GLY A 423 -13.91 21.79 24.44
C GLY A 423 -13.73 20.80 23.30
N ASP A 424 -12.48 20.48 22.95
CA ASP A 424 -12.21 19.46 21.92
C ASP A 424 -12.84 18.13 22.34
N PRO A 425 -13.69 17.51 21.51
CA PRO A 425 -13.95 17.89 20.11
C PRO A 425 -15.27 18.63 19.83
N TYR A 426 -16.09 18.83 20.86
CA TYR A 426 -17.40 19.44 20.77
C TYR A 426 -17.29 20.96 20.97
N LEU A 427 -16.68 21.61 19.97
CA LEU A 427 -16.79 23.05 19.78
C LEU A 427 -18.22 23.41 19.33
N VAL A 428 -18.65 24.63 19.61
CA VAL A 428 -19.87 25.21 19.03
C VAL A 428 -19.65 25.37 17.52
N TYR A 429 -20.55 24.79 16.71
CA TYR A 429 -20.45 24.88 15.26
C TYR A 429 -21.08 26.16 14.72
N GLU A 430 -20.33 26.88 13.88
CA GLU A 430 -20.79 28.10 13.22
C GLU A 430 -21.16 27.81 11.76
N PHE A 431 -22.33 28.30 11.35
CA PHE A 431 -22.83 28.18 9.99
C PHE A 431 -23.05 29.55 9.33
N ILE A 432 -22.68 29.64 8.06
CA ILE A 432 -22.85 30.83 7.23
C ILE A 432 -24.06 30.63 6.32
N LYS A 433 -25.08 31.47 6.48
CA LYS A 433 -26.24 31.55 5.59
C LYS A 433 -25.79 31.96 4.19
N GLY A 434 -26.16 31.16 3.19
CA GLY A 434 -25.94 31.40 1.78
C GLY A 434 -26.99 32.32 1.17
N LYS A 435 -26.95 32.45 -0.17
CA LYS A 435 -27.96 33.22 -0.91
C LYS A 435 -29.23 32.38 -1.11
N LEU A 436 -30.38 33.05 -1.11
CA LEU A 436 -31.62 32.47 -1.57
C LEU A 436 -31.53 32.12 -3.06
N LEU A 437 -31.98 30.93 -3.40
CA LEU A 437 -32.16 30.45 -4.76
C LEU A 437 -33.66 30.27 -5.00
N GLU A 438 -34.26 31.26 -5.65
CA GLU A 438 -35.67 31.23 -6.05
C GLU A 438 -35.86 30.25 -7.21
N SER A 439 -36.92 29.45 -7.14
CA SER A 439 -37.27 28.47 -8.18
C SER A 439 -36.10 27.55 -8.57
N ASN A 440 -35.44 26.91 -7.58
CA ASN A 440 -34.23 26.13 -7.82
C ASN A 440 -34.50 24.92 -8.74
N PRO A 441 -33.93 24.88 -9.97
CA PRO A 441 -34.21 23.83 -10.95
C PRO A 441 -33.76 22.44 -10.49
N ASP A 442 -32.69 22.36 -9.69
CA ASP A 442 -32.16 21.10 -9.16
C ASP A 442 -33.07 20.50 -8.06
N LEU A 443 -34.00 21.30 -7.54
CA LEU A 443 -34.92 20.94 -6.48
C LEU A 443 -36.39 21.05 -6.92
N ASN A 444 -36.66 20.73 -8.19
CA ASN A 444 -38.00 20.76 -8.79
C ASN A 444 -38.69 22.14 -8.74
N GLY A 445 -37.92 23.22 -8.83
CA GLY A 445 -38.43 24.60 -8.80
C GLY A 445 -38.84 25.10 -7.42
N LEU A 446 -38.41 24.43 -6.35
CA LEU A 446 -38.65 24.90 -4.97
C LEU A 446 -37.62 25.94 -4.56
N ASP A 447 -38.05 26.92 -3.77
CA ASP A 447 -37.14 27.89 -3.16
C ASP A 447 -36.23 27.20 -2.14
N SER A 448 -34.97 27.58 -2.14
CA SER A 448 -33.98 26.97 -1.24
C SER A 448 -32.93 27.94 -0.78
N ILE A 449 -32.40 27.69 0.41
CA ILE A 449 -31.26 28.41 0.95
C ILE A 449 -30.25 27.41 1.52
N THR A 450 -28.97 27.78 1.48
CA THR A 450 -27.90 26.95 2.01
C THR A 450 -27.35 27.50 3.31
N PHE A 451 -26.88 26.62 4.20
CA PHE A 451 -26.07 26.97 5.36
C PHE A 451 -24.80 26.12 5.33
N ASN A 452 -23.65 26.77 5.27
CA ASN A 452 -22.35 26.10 5.15
C ASN A 452 -21.59 26.24 6.47
N SER A 453 -21.03 25.15 6.99
CA SER A 453 -20.16 25.23 8.16
C SER A 453 -18.94 26.11 7.84
N ARG A 454 -18.53 26.94 8.81
CA ARG A 454 -17.39 27.86 8.62
C ARG A 454 -16.05 27.13 8.55
N ARG A 455 -15.97 25.95 9.15
CA ARG A 455 -14.80 25.07 9.21
C ARG A 455 -15.24 23.62 8.93
N PRO A 456 -14.32 22.73 8.57
CA PRO A 456 -14.59 21.29 8.63
C PRO A 456 -15.05 20.90 10.03
N ILE A 457 -16.07 20.06 10.10
CA ILE A 457 -16.59 19.49 11.33
C ILE A 457 -16.16 18.02 11.36
N PRO A 458 -15.53 17.55 12.45
CA PRO A 458 -15.14 16.15 12.56
C PRO A 458 -16.34 15.21 12.59
N ILE A 459 -16.13 13.99 12.11
CA ILE A 459 -17.12 12.92 12.21
C ILE A 459 -16.95 12.20 13.55
N PHE A 460 -18.05 11.97 14.26
CA PHE A 460 -18.06 11.38 15.60
C PHE A 460 -18.80 10.05 15.63
N GLN A 461 -18.37 9.15 16.52
CA GLN A 461 -19.12 7.93 16.80
C GLN A 461 -20.49 8.24 17.41
N SER A 462 -20.56 9.26 18.27
CA SER A 462 -21.82 9.78 18.80
C SER A 462 -22.14 11.09 18.08
N PRO A 463 -23.23 11.16 17.30
CA PRO A 463 -23.58 12.37 16.57
C PRO A 463 -23.91 13.51 17.54
N LYS A 464 -23.72 14.74 17.07
CA LYS A 464 -24.09 15.91 17.84
C LYS A 464 -25.61 16.07 17.84
N LEU A 465 -26.18 16.26 19.02
CA LEU A 465 -27.60 16.54 19.20
C LEU A 465 -27.72 18.03 19.56
N SER A 466 -28.88 18.66 19.28
CA SER A 466 -29.13 20.09 19.54
C SER A 466 -28.65 21.10 18.47
N LEU A 467 -28.49 20.69 17.21
CA LEU A 467 -28.48 21.66 16.10
C LEU A 467 -29.91 22.06 15.77
N GLU A 468 -30.19 23.36 15.66
CA GLU A 468 -31.53 23.90 15.42
C GLU A 468 -31.54 24.87 14.25
N LEU A 469 -32.56 24.77 13.39
CA LEU A 469 -32.89 25.81 12.41
C LEU A 469 -33.84 26.80 13.08
N LYS A 470 -33.44 28.07 13.15
CA LYS A 470 -34.22 29.13 13.78
C LYS A 470 -34.56 30.27 12.83
N ASN A 471 -35.64 30.98 13.12
CA ASN A 471 -35.93 32.32 12.66
C ASN A 471 -35.84 33.27 13.86
N THR A 472 -34.73 34.01 13.98
CA THR A 472 -34.47 34.85 15.17
C THR A 472 -35.39 36.04 15.29
N ALA A 473 -36.11 36.39 14.22
CA ALA A 473 -37.11 37.46 14.24
C ALA A 473 -38.48 36.99 14.79
N ALA A 474 -38.72 35.69 14.97
CA ALA A 474 -39.99 35.14 15.42
C ALA A 474 -40.09 35.04 16.95
N THR A 475 -41.32 35.12 17.49
CA THR A 475 -41.58 34.96 18.94
C THR A 475 -41.33 33.52 19.42
N ASP A 476 -41.61 32.53 18.57
CA ASP A 476 -41.16 31.14 18.74
C ASP A 476 -40.14 30.86 17.63
N PRO A 477 -38.83 30.97 17.93
CA PRO A 477 -37.81 31.02 16.91
C PRO A 477 -37.47 29.66 16.31
N VAL A 478 -37.78 28.54 16.97
CA VAL A 478 -37.34 27.21 16.53
C VAL A 478 -38.25 26.67 15.42
N ILE A 479 -37.69 26.49 14.23
CA ILE A 479 -38.38 25.88 13.08
C ILE A 479 -38.22 24.36 13.11
N ILE A 480 -36.97 23.89 13.26
CA ILE A 480 -36.65 22.47 13.41
C ILE A 480 -35.62 22.31 14.53
N SER A 481 -35.94 21.47 15.49
CA SER A 481 -35.00 20.95 16.48
C SER A 481 -34.27 19.70 15.98
N ASN A 482 -33.04 19.45 16.43
CA ASN A 482 -32.27 18.24 16.15
C ASN A 482 -32.02 18.00 14.66
N LEU A 483 -31.47 19.01 13.99
CA LEU A 483 -31.07 18.89 12.59
C LEU A 483 -30.16 17.65 12.38
N PRO A 484 -30.36 16.93 11.26
CA PRO A 484 -29.56 15.75 10.96
C PRO A 484 -28.08 16.08 10.84
N ASN A 485 -27.22 15.16 11.28
CA ASN A 485 -25.78 15.29 11.14
C ASN A 485 -25.35 14.91 9.72
N ALA A 486 -24.17 15.37 9.29
CA ALA A 486 -23.59 14.89 8.05
C ALA A 486 -23.39 13.38 8.09
N ALA A 487 -23.66 12.73 6.96
CA ALA A 487 -23.18 11.38 6.73
C ALA A 487 -21.65 11.38 6.59
N VAL A 488 -21.04 10.21 6.75
CA VAL A 488 -19.63 10.03 6.43
C VAL A 488 -19.45 10.35 4.94
N PRO A 489 -18.63 11.34 4.56
CA PRO A 489 -18.42 11.69 3.17
C PRO A 489 -17.74 10.54 2.42
N GLY A 490 -17.96 10.48 1.11
CA GLY A 490 -17.15 9.63 0.24
C GLY A 490 -15.65 9.92 0.42
N GLN A 491 -14.78 8.97 0.06
CA GLN A 491 -13.32 9.07 0.25
C GLN A 491 -12.66 10.31 -0.41
N HIS A 492 -13.36 11.02 -1.29
CA HIS A 492 -12.87 12.21 -1.99
C HIS A 492 -13.79 13.44 -1.84
N GLU A 493 -14.81 13.36 -0.98
CA GLU A 493 -15.75 14.45 -0.78
C GLU A 493 -15.29 15.32 0.39
N GLN A 494 -15.12 16.62 0.13
CA GLN A 494 -14.82 17.62 1.17
C GLN A 494 -16.10 18.19 1.80
N GLU A 495 -17.24 17.99 1.16
CA GLU A 495 -18.54 18.53 1.54
C GLU A 495 -19.55 17.41 1.72
N SER A 496 -20.31 17.47 2.81
CA SER A 496 -21.45 16.61 3.07
C SER A 496 -22.73 17.42 2.92
N ASN A 497 -23.56 17.02 1.95
CA ASN A 497 -24.80 17.70 1.62
C ASN A 497 -25.96 17.09 2.43
N ILE A 498 -26.71 17.95 3.11
CA ILE A 498 -27.81 17.57 3.99
C ILE A 498 -29.06 18.30 3.51
N TYR A 499 -30.09 17.57 3.11
CA TYR A 499 -31.31 18.16 2.55
C TYR A 499 -32.42 18.15 3.60
N ILE A 500 -32.98 19.32 3.87
CA ILE A 500 -34.06 19.52 4.84
C ILE A 500 -35.24 20.14 4.10
N TYR A 501 -36.40 19.48 4.19
CA TYR A 501 -37.64 19.99 3.62
C TYR A 501 -38.51 20.57 4.75
N VAL A 502 -38.83 21.86 4.64
CA VAL A 502 -39.66 22.63 5.58
C VAL A 502 -40.98 23.05 4.95
#